data_AF-A0A951JKW9-F1
#
_entry.id   AF-A0A951JKW9-F1
#
_cell.length_a   1.000
_cell.length_b   1.000
_cell.length_c   1.000
_cell.angle_alpha   90.00
_cell.angle_beta   90.00
_cell.angle_gamma   90.00
#
_symmetry.space_group_name_H-M   'P 1'
#
loop_
_entity.id
_entity.type
_entity.pdbx_description
1 polymer ?
#
loop_
_entity_poly.entity_id
_entity_poly.type
_entity_poly.pdbx_seq_one_letter_code
_entity_poly.pdbx_strand_id
1 'polypeptide(L)'
;MDTLETGDIHFLYKPVVEEEHPQGLVDVQDFFVVLHPRGRDTFRLVVVGRKRLPEIGDTERLWGFVKEVTDDADGLRDALGPAEYDTATVGRRHQPGARPAGQGVYALVRRGRDTFVAYQLDSPDQPGDVQQVLRIAPEARFVLAVKNPDVGAPPGAGLPPDARADLPPDLHERFDGRRWLAADPPAFLDHEGAEFVLIGAREDVDVNGTPALHPDDAADLMRQLDLDRREHPPTPLRDGAWT
;
A
#
# COMPACT_ATOMS: atom_id res chain seq x y z
N MET A 1 -22.14 3.26 10.25
CA MET A 1 -20.94 3.31 9.42
C MET A 1 -19.98 4.10 10.25
N ASP A 2 -18.89 3.48 10.66
CA ASP A 2 -18.04 4.01 11.72
C ASP A 2 -16.63 4.18 11.18
N THR A 3 -16.07 5.38 11.33
CA THR A 3 -14.68 5.63 10.94
C THR A 3 -13.78 4.99 11.98
N LEU A 4 -12.94 4.07 11.54
CA LEU A 4 -12.00 3.35 12.40
C LEU A 4 -10.66 4.07 12.48
N GLU A 5 -10.23 4.66 11.36
CA GLU A 5 -8.94 5.33 11.22
C GLU A 5 -8.99 6.30 10.03
N THR A 6 -8.22 7.38 10.09
CA THR A 6 -7.95 8.29 8.96
C THR A 6 -6.47 8.60 8.92
N GLY A 7 -5.91 8.94 7.77
CA GLY A 7 -4.50 9.30 7.68
C GLY A 7 -4.09 9.75 6.29
N ASP A 8 -2.78 9.83 6.07
CA ASP A 8 -2.18 10.11 4.77
C ASP A 8 -1.87 8.80 4.06
N ILE A 9 -2.02 8.78 2.73
CA ILE A 9 -1.73 7.63 1.88
C ILE A 9 -0.83 8.05 0.73
N HIS A 10 0.20 7.26 0.48
CA HIS A 10 1.13 7.49 -0.63
C HIS A 10 1.31 6.21 -1.42
N PHE A 11 1.34 6.34 -2.74
CA PHE A 11 1.58 5.25 -3.66
C PHE A 11 2.98 5.41 -4.23
N LEU A 12 3.79 4.35 -4.20
CA LEU A 12 5.12 4.36 -4.78
C LEU A 12 5.36 3.07 -5.57
N TYR A 13 6.22 3.10 -6.58
CA TYR A 13 6.68 1.88 -7.24
C TYR A 13 8.20 1.81 -7.20
N LYS A 14 8.76 0.61 -7.03
CA LYS A 14 10.21 0.37 -7.12
C LYS A 14 10.52 -0.28 -8.46
N PRO A 15 11.45 0.26 -9.26
CA PRO A 15 11.86 -0.38 -10.50
C PRO A 15 12.53 -1.75 -10.27
N VAL A 16 12.57 -2.57 -11.32
CA VAL A 16 13.39 -3.78 -11.35
C VAL A 16 14.88 -3.44 -11.29
N VAL A 17 15.68 -4.43 -10.91
CA VAL A 17 17.14 -4.29 -10.75
C VAL A 17 17.77 -3.90 -12.10
N GLU A 18 18.70 -2.95 -12.08
CA GLU A 18 19.33 -2.33 -13.26
C GLU A 18 18.40 -1.51 -14.17
N GLU A 19 17.16 -1.22 -13.76
CA GLU A 19 16.20 -0.47 -14.58
C GLU A 19 15.99 0.96 -14.11
N GLU A 20 16.76 1.88 -14.68
CA GLU A 20 16.69 3.32 -14.38
C GLU A 20 15.55 4.05 -15.10
N HIS A 21 14.98 3.50 -16.16
CA HIS A 21 13.95 4.16 -16.98
C HIS A 21 12.77 3.22 -17.29
N PRO A 22 12.06 2.71 -16.28
CA PRO A 22 10.86 1.89 -16.44
C PRO A 22 9.86 2.54 -17.41
N GLN A 23 9.16 1.74 -18.18
CA GLN A 23 8.18 2.21 -19.17
C GLN A 23 6.81 1.56 -19.00
N GLY A 24 6.64 0.72 -17.98
CA GLY A 24 5.38 0.06 -17.69
C GLY A 24 5.46 -0.96 -16.55
N LEU A 25 4.39 -1.73 -16.39
CA LEU A 25 4.20 -2.66 -15.27
C LEU A 25 5.28 -3.75 -15.19
N VAL A 26 5.86 -4.15 -16.33
CA VAL A 26 6.90 -5.19 -16.38
C VAL A 26 8.21 -4.73 -15.73
N ASP A 27 8.46 -3.42 -15.73
CA ASP A 27 9.66 -2.77 -15.19
C ASP A 27 9.49 -2.37 -13.72
N VAL A 28 8.31 -2.61 -13.15
CA VAL A 28 8.04 -2.44 -11.72
C VAL A 28 8.42 -3.73 -11.01
N GLN A 29 9.27 -3.66 -10.00
CA GLN A 29 9.53 -4.77 -9.07
C GLN A 29 8.42 -4.85 -8.01
N ASP A 30 8.22 -3.76 -7.28
CA ASP A 30 7.27 -3.66 -6.16
C ASP A 30 6.36 -2.44 -6.33
N PHE A 31 5.11 -2.58 -5.93
CA PHE A 31 4.18 -1.47 -5.77
C PHE A 31 3.84 -1.33 -4.30
N PHE A 32 4.18 -0.18 -3.74
CA PHE A 32 4.03 0.15 -2.34
C PHE A 32 2.84 1.09 -2.11
N VAL A 33 2.18 0.87 -0.97
CA VAL A 33 1.29 1.84 -0.34
C VAL A 33 1.88 2.18 1.01
N VAL A 34 2.12 3.45 1.29
CA VAL A 34 2.49 3.92 2.63
C VAL A 34 1.23 4.49 3.26
N LEU A 35 0.87 4.00 4.45
CA LEU A 35 -0.19 4.57 5.27
C LEU A 35 0.42 5.23 6.50
N HIS A 36 0.01 6.46 6.77
CA HIS A 36 0.41 7.20 7.95
C HIS A 36 -0.85 7.61 8.74
N PRO A 37 -1.28 6.81 9.74
CA PRO A 37 -2.49 7.09 10.51
C PRO A 37 -2.38 8.42 11.26
N ARG A 38 -3.39 9.26 11.11
CA ARG A 38 -3.42 10.59 11.75
C ARG A 38 -3.46 10.47 13.27
N GLY A 39 -2.61 11.25 13.93
CA GLY A 39 -2.46 11.21 15.39
C GLY A 39 -1.61 10.06 15.92
N ARG A 40 -0.92 9.34 15.02
CA ARG A 40 0.12 8.34 15.35
C ARG A 40 1.38 8.71 14.58
N ASP A 41 2.54 8.39 15.16
CA ASP A 41 3.83 8.63 14.51
C ASP A 41 4.30 7.43 13.66
N THR A 42 3.41 6.46 13.44
CA THR A 42 3.73 5.18 12.78
C THR A 42 3.42 5.23 11.28
N PHE A 43 4.32 4.71 10.47
CA PHE A 43 4.10 4.38 9.07
C PHE A 43 3.86 2.88 8.90
N ARG A 44 2.97 2.52 7.99
CA ARG A 44 2.80 1.15 7.50
C ARG A 44 3.23 1.11 6.04
N LEU A 45 4.33 0.43 5.74
CA LEU A 45 4.74 0.15 4.37
C LEU A 45 4.07 -1.15 3.92
N VAL A 46 3.25 -1.06 2.88
CA VAL A 46 2.44 -2.15 2.37
C VAL A 46 2.87 -2.50 0.95
N VAL A 47 2.98 -3.79 0.64
CA VAL A 47 3.24 -4.29 -0.72
C VAL A 47 1.96 -4.84 -1.34
N VAL A 48 1.68 -4.46 -2.59
CA VAL A 48 0.54 -4.97 -3.37
C VAL A 48 1.03 -5.91 -4.46
N GLY A 49 0.69 -7.20 -4.35
CA GLY A 49 1.37 -8.27 -5.10
C GLY A 49 1.17 -8.29 -6.62
N ARG A 50 0.13 -7.62 -7.16
CA ARG A 50 -0.07 -7.50 -8.63
C ARG A 50 0.53 -6.23 -9.22
N LYS A 51 1.24 -5.44 -8.41
CA LYS A 51 1.90 -4.20 -8.82
C LYS A 51 0.92 -3.11 -9.30
N ARG A 52 -0.36 -3.25 -8.95
CA ARG A 52 -1.46 -2.32 -9.28
C ARG A 52 -2.61 -2.51 -8.30
N LEU A 53 -3.50 -1.53 -8.21
CA LEU A 53 -4.75 -1.63 -7.42
C LEU A 53 -5.83 -2.45 -8.15
N PRO A 54 -6.83 -2.98 -7.42
CA PRO A 54 -7.98 -3.64 -8.03
C PRO A 54 -8.76 -2.71 -8.93
N GLU A 55 -9.41 -3.27 -9.95
CA GLU A 55 -10.39 -2.53 -10.73
C GLU A 55 -11.68 -2.34 -9.92
N ILE A 56 -12.23 -1.12 -9.93
CA ILE A 56 -13.47 -0.79 -9.22
C ILE A 56 -14.65 -1.49 -9.92
N GLY A 57 -15.59 -2.03 -9.13
CA GLY A 57 -16.74 -2.77 -9.66
C GLY A 57 -16.45 -4.22 -10.10
N ASP A 58 -15.19 -4.62 -10.22
CA ASP A 58 -14.78 -6.00 -10.50
C ASP A 58 -14.73 -6.85 -9.22
N THR A 59 -14.79 -8.17 -9.40
CA THR A 59 -14.64 -9.19 -8.35
C THR A 59 -13.20 -9.63 -8.12
N GLU A 60 -12.23 -9.01 -8.80
CA GLU A 60 -10.80 -9.25 -8.63
C GLU A 60 -10.39 -9.01 -7.16
N ARG A 61 -9.70 -9.99 -6.58
CA ARG A 61 -9.12 -9.89 -5.23
C ARG A 61 -7.62 -9.77 -5.38
N LEU A 62 -7.07 -8.62 -5.00
CA LEU A 62 -5.64 -8.40 -5.01
C LEU A 62 -5.06 -8.59 -3.63
N TRP A 63 -4.11 -9.52 -3.54
CA TRP A 63 -3.38 -9.80 -2.33
C TRP A 63 -2.30 -8.74 -2.08
N GLY A 64 -2.09 -8.42 -0.82
CA GLY A 64 -0.98 -7.61 -0.34
C GLY A 64 -0.61 -7.99 1.08
N PHE A 65 0.45 -7.37 1.60
CA PHE A 65 0.88 -7.57 2.97
C PHE A 65 1.57 -6.33 3.53
N VAL A 66 1.55 -6.21 4.85
CA VAL A 66 2.33 -5.20 5.57
C VAL A 66 3.79 -5.64 5.59
N LYS A 67 4.66 -4.92 4.90
CA LYS A 67 6.09 -5.20 4.83
C LYS A 67 6.82 -4.71 6.08
N GLU A 68 6.48 -3.51 6.54
CA GLU A 68 7.15 -2.84 7.65
C GLU A 68 6.17 -1.95 8.42
N VAL A 69 6.32 -1.89 9.74
CA VAL A 69 5.59 -0.96 10.62
C VAL A 69 6.61 -0.25 11.49
N THR A 70 6.76 1.05 11.31
CA THR A 70 7.85 1.80 11.95
C THR A 70 7.41 3.21 12.33
N ASP A 71 7.87 3.73 13.46
CA ASP A 71 7.82 5.17 13.80
C ASP A 71 9.13 5.90 13.45
N ASP A 72 10.11 5.17 12.91
CA ASP A 72 11.39 5.67 12.48
C ASP A 72 11.38 6.01 10.99
N ALA A 73 11.62 7.29 10.69
CA ALA A 73 11.74 7.76 9.32
C ALA A 73 12.95 7.15 8.61
N ASP A 74 14.04 6.85 9.32
CA ASP A 74 15.26 6.29 8.71
C ASP A 74 15.00 4.87 8.19
N GLY A 75 14.35 4.00 8.98
CA GLY A 75 13.93 2.67 8.52
C GLY A 75 13.08 2.70 7.24
N LEU A 76 12.10 3.61 7.18
CA LEU A 76 11.25 3.74 5.98
C LEU A 76 12.03 4.30 4.77
N ARG A 77 12.98 5.23 4.99
CA ARG A 77 13.88 5.71 3.94
C ARG A 77 14.71 4.57 3.37
N ASP A 78 15.30 3.74 4.23
CA ASP A 78 16.12 2.59 3.79
C ASP A 78 15.30 1.58 2.99
N ALA A 79 14.06 1.30 3.42
CA ALA A 79 13.18 0.38 2.72
C ALA A 79 12.78 0.87 1.31
N LEU A 80 12.58 2.18 1.17
CA LEU A 80 12.22 2.83 -0.09
C LEU A 80 13.44 3.15 -0.95
N GLY A 81 14.61 3.35 -0.37
CA GLY A 81 15.83 3.83 -1.01
C GLY A 81 16.44 2.85 -2.01
N PRO A 82 17.46 3.29 -2.76
CA PRO A 82 18.23 2.42 -3.63
C PRO A 82 18.97 1.36 -2.83
N ALA A 83 19.27 0.23 -3.47
CA ALA A 83 20.05 -0.84 -2.87
C ALA A 83 21.16 -1.30 -3.82
N GLU A 84 22.34 -1.57 -3.27
CA GLU A 84 23.45 -2.16 -4.00
C GLU A 84 23.87 -3.48 -3.36
N TYR A 85 24.03 -4.53 -4.15
CA TYR A 85 24.44 -5.84 -3.64
C TYR A 85 25.23 -6.65 -4.66
N ASP A 86 26.19 -7.44 -4.18
CA ASP A 86 26.99 -8.31 -5.04
C ASP A 86 26.29 -9.64 -5.30
N THR A 87 26.32 -10.06 -6.56
CA THR A 87 25.87 -11.40 -6.97
C THR A 87 27.07 -12.26 -7.36
N ALA A 88 27.09 -13.51 -6.91
CA ALA A 88 28.20 -14.45 -7.12
C ALA A 88 28.52 -14.69 -8.61
N THR A 89 27.55 -14.47 -9.51
CA THR A 89 27.64 -14.79 -10.93
C THR A 89 27.79 -13.57 -11.84
N VAL A 90 27.32 -12.39 -11.42
CA VAL A 90 27.23 -11.21 -12.30
C VAL A 90 27.85 -9.94 -11.69
N GLY A 91 28.36 -10.00 -10.45
CA GLY A 91 28.98 -8.86 -9.76
C GLY A 91 27.96 -7.94 -9.10
N ARG A 92 28.37 -6.68 -8.86
CA ARG A 92 27.57 -5.64 -8.19
C ARG A 92 26.29 -5.34 -8.99
N ARG A 93 25.17 -5.32 -8.29
CA ARG A 93 23.84 -4.97 -8.79
C ARG A 93 23.36 -3.69 -8.13
N HIS A 94 22.65 -2.86 -8.88
CA HIS A 94 21.96 -1.67 -8.41
C HIS A 94 20.45 -1.85 -8.58
N GLN A 95 19.72 -1.61 -7.51
CA GLN A 95 18.27 -1.47 -7.53
C GLN A 95 17.93 0.00 -7.25
N PRO A 96 17.23 0.69 -8.16
CA PRO A 96 16.83 2.08 -7.93
C PRO A 96 15.87 2.23 -6.75
N GLY A 97 15.82 3.45 -6.21
CA GLY A 97 14.85 3.84 -5.19
C GLY A 97 13.41 3.83 -5.70
N ALA A 98 12.47 3.74 -4.75
CA ALA A 98 11.04 3.78 -5.03
C ALA A 98 10.60 5.18 -5.46
N ARG A 99 9.69 5.26 -6.43
CA ARG A 99 9.26 6.54 -7.01
C ARG A 99 7.82 6.83 -6.62
N PRO A 100 7.53 8.02 -6.11
CA PRO A 100 6.18 8.38 -5.73
C PRO A 100 5.30 8.49 -6.98
N ALA A 101 4.09 7.96 -6.90
CA ALA A 101 3.11 7.87 -7.99
C ALA A 101 1.71 8.33 -7.57
N GLY A 102 1.50 8.67 -6.29
CA GLY A 102 0.26 9.27 -5.82
C GLY A 102 0.37 9.67 -4.36
N GLN A 103 -0.33 10.71 -3.98
CA GLN A 103 -0.40 11.23 -2.62
C GLN A 103 -1.84 11.64 -2.34
N GLY A 104 -2.32 11.40 -1.12
CA GLY A 104 -3.64 11.82 -0.69
C GLY A 104 -3.92 11.48 0.76
N VAL A 105 -5.20 11.42 1.08
CA VAL A 105 -5.71 11.02 2.40
C VAL A 105 -6.54 9.76 2.30
N TYR A 106 -6.60 8.97 3.37
CA TYR A 106 -7.42 7.76 3.46
C TYR A 106 -8.30 7.74 4.71
N ALA A 107 -9.31 6.88 4.66
CA ALA A 107 -10.10 6.45 5.81
C ALA A 107 -10.31 4.93 5.77
N LEU A 108 -10.14 4.28 6.93
CA LEU A 108 -10.66 2.94 7.18
C LEU A 108 -12.05 3.08 7.81
N VAL A 109 -13.04 2.47 7.18
CA VAL A 109 -14.44 2.63 7.58
C VAL A 109 -15.14 1.28 7.69
N ARG A 110 -15.81 1.08 8.82
CA ARG A 110 -16.69 -0.07 9.04
C ARG A 110 -18.06 0.19 8.47
N ARG A 111 -18.56 -0.73 7.64
CA ARG A 111 -19.97 -0.78 7.22
C ARG A 111 -20.50 -2.20 7.31
N GLY A 112 -21.44 -2.43 8.22
CA GLY A 112 -21.95 -3.77 8.48
C GLY A 112 -20.85 -4.66 9.05
N ARG A 113 -20.46 -5.70 8.31
CA ARG A 113 -19.42 -6.66 8.71
C ARG A 113 -18.09 -6.44 7.97
N ASP A 114 -18.04 -5.47 7.06
CA ASP A 114 -16.90 -5.22 6.21
C ASP A 114 -16.16 -3.95 6.64
N THR A 115 -14.84 -3.97 6.45
CA THR A 115 -14.01 -2.77 6.51
C THR A 115 -13.66 -2.35 5.09
N PHE A 116 -13.74 -1.06 4.83
CA PHE A 116 -13.35 -0.45 3.58
C PHE A 116 -12.15 0.45 3.80
N VAL A 117 -11.17 0.42 2.90
CA VAL A 117 -10.21 1.51 2.73
C VAL A 117 -10.72 2.40 1.61
N ALA A 118 -10.92 3.68 1.91
CA ALA A 118 -11.27 4.71 0.93
C ALA A 118 -10.15 5.75 0.90
N TYR A 119 -9.82 6.26 -0.28
CA TYR A 119 -8.86 7.35 -0.43
C TYR A 119 -9.30 8.37 -1.47
N GLN A 120 -8.72 9.55 -1.36
CA GLN A 120 -8.80 10.62 -2.36
C GLN A 120 -7.41 11.25 -2.51
N LEU A 121 -6.97 11.42 -3.76
CA LEU A 121 -5.69 12.01 -4.07
C LEU A 121 -5.70 13.53 -3.91
N ASP A 122 -4.56 14.04 -3.47
CA ASP A 122 -4.09 15.42 -3.53
C ASP A 122 -3.17 15.63 -4.74
N SER A 123 -2.33 14.65 -5.06
CA SER A 123 -1.42 14.70 -6.22
C SER A 123 -1.28 13.32 -6.88
N PRO A 124 -1.17 13.24 -8.22
CA PRO A 124 -1.34 14.34 -9.18
C PRO A 124 -2.80 14.81 -9.30
N ASP A 125 -2.99 16.06 -9.74
CA ASP A 125 -4.32 16.61 -10.06
C ASP A 125 -5.07 15.75 -11.10
N GLN A 126 -4.34 15.20 -12.07
CA GLN A 126 -4.87 14.32 -13.12
C GLN A 126 -3.98 13.08 -13.28
N PRO A 127 -4.56 11.87 -13.28
CA PRO A 127 -3.82 10.64 -13.54
C PRO A 127 -3.15 10.62 -14.92
N GLY A 128 -1.84 10.41 -14.96
CA GLY A 128 -1.08 10.12 -16.18
C GLY A 128 -0.84 8.63 -16.40
N ASP A 129 0.12 8.30 -17.26
CA ASP A 129 0.44 6.92 -17.67
C ASP A 129 0.77 6.00 -16.49
N VAL A 130 1.55 6.51 -15.54
CA VAL A 130 1.94 5.75 -14.33
C VAL A 130 0.71 5.40 -13.51
N GLN A 131 -0.14 6.38 -13.20
CA GLN A 131 -1.35 6.15 -12.41
C GLN A 131 -2.31 5.20 -13.13
N GLN A 132 -2.46 5.32 -14.46
CA GLN A 132 -3.31 4.43 -15.24
C GLN A 132 -2.82 2.98 -15.19
N VAL A 133 -1.53 2.74 -15.37
CA VAL A 133 -0.93 1.39 -15.33
C VAL A 133 -1.00 0.77 -13.93
N LEU A 134 -0.75 1.57 -12.89
CA LEU A 134 -0.85 1.15 -11.49
C LEU A 134 -2.29 1.14 -10.95
N ARG A 135 -3.26 1.61 -11.75
CA ARG A 135 -4.69 1.74 -11.41
C ARG A 135 -4.95 2.63 -10.18
N ILE A 136 -4.17 3.70 -10.04
CA ILE A 136 -4.38 4.73 -9.03
C ILE A 136 -5.41 5.72 -9.58
N ALA A 137 -6.65 5.59 -9.10
CA ALA A 137 -7.74 6.51 -9.45
C ALA A 137 -7.66 7.78 -8.58
N PRO A 138 -8.25 8.92 -9.00
CA PRO A 138 -8.31 10.13 -8.18
C PRO A 138 -8.99 9.88 -6.83
N GLU A 139 -9.97 8.99 -6.82
CA GLU A 139 -10.63 8.48 -5.62
C GLU A 139 -10.98 7.01 -5.83
N ALA A 140 -10.90 6.21 -4.78
CA ALA A 140 -11.34 4.82 -4.85
C ALA A 140 -11.66 4.25 -3.47
N ARG A 141 -12.40 3.14 -3.48
CA ARG A 141 -12.76 2.38 -2.29
C ARG A 141 -12.58 0.88 -2.54
N PHE A 142 -11.95 0.21 -1.58
CA PHE A 142 -11.76 -1.23 -1.59
C PHE A 142 -12.27 -1.85 -0.30
N VAL A 143 -12.91 -3.02 -0.40
CA VAL A 143 -13.08 -3.89 0.78
C VAL A 143 -11.70 -4.37 1.20
N LEU A 144 -11.39 -4.25 2.48
CA LEU A 144 -10.14 -4.69 3.08
C LEU A 144 -10.42 -5.83 4.06
N ALA A 145 -9.91 -7.03 3.73
CA ALA A 145 -10.01 -8.20 4.58
C ALA A 145 -8.62 -8.78 4.87
N VAL A 146 -8.31 -8.95 6.15
CA VAL A 146 -7.05 -9.53 6.66
C VAL A 146 -7.17 -11.04 6.65
N LYS A 147 -6.07 -11.70 6.28
CA LYS A 147 -5.94 -13.15 6.25
C LYS A 147 -5.52 -13.66 7.63
N ASN A 148 -6.07 -14.79 8.03
CA ASN A 148 -5.63 -15.52 9.19
C ASN A 148 -4.21 -16.12 8.94
N PRO A 149 -3.19 -15.78 9.75
CA PRO A 149 -1.81 -16.24 9.54
C PRO A 149 -1.66 -17.77 9.67
N ASP A 150 -2.52 -18.43 10.44
CA ASP A 150 -2.51 -19.89 10.63
C ASP A 150 -2.99 -20.65 9.39
N VAL A 151 -3.76 -19.98 8.54
CA VAL A 151 -4.37 -20.61 7.38
C VAL A 151 -3.42 -20.50 6.18
N GLY A 152 -2.88 -21.65 5.78
CA GLY A 152 -2.02 -21.76 4.60
C GLY A 152 -2.65 -21.15 3.34
N ALA A 153 -1.79 -20.55 2.52
CA ALA A 153 -2.13 -20.16 1.16
C ALA A 153 -1.94 -21.33 0.17
N PRO A 154 -2.60 -21.30 -1.00
CA PRO A 154 -2.28 -22.20 -2.10
C PRO A 154 -0.77 -22.16 -2.45
N PRO A 155 -0.20 -23.24 -3.00
CA PRO A 155 1.20 -23.25 -3.43
C PRO A 155 1.51 -22.07 -4.37
N GLY A 156 2.58 -21.33 -4.08
CA GLY A 156 2.98 -20.15 -4.85
C GLY A 156 2.15 -18.88 -4.60
N ALA A 157 1.30 -18.87 -3.57
CA ALA A 157 0.57 -17.68 -3.13
C ALA A 157 0.87 -17.36 -1.66
N GLY A 158 0.81 -16.08 -1.30
CA GLY A 158 1.01 -15.61 0.07
C GLY A 158 2.46 -15.64 0.56
N LEU A 159 2.65 -15.26 1.83
CA LEU A 159 3.97 -15.28 2.47
C LEU A 159 4.37 -16.70 2.92
N PRO A 160 5.68 -17.00 2.91
CA PRO A 160 6.20 -18.20 3.56
C PRO A 160 5.91 -18.16 5.07
N PRO A 161 5.79 -19.31 5.75
CA PRO A 161 5.31 -19.37 7.14
C PRO A 161 6.09 -18.50 8.13
N ASP A 162 7.40 -18.36 7.95
CA ASP A 162 8.32 -17.58 8.78
C ASP A 162 8.22 -16.07 8.55
N ALA A 163 7.56 -15.62 7.48
CA ALA A 163 7.32 -14.22 7.19
C ALA A 163 5.87 -13.77 7.47
N ARG A 164 5.01 -14.65 8.02
CA ARG A 164 3.63 -14.28 8.37
C ARG A 164 3.59 -13.52 9.69
N ALA A 165 2.59 -12.66 9.83
CA ALA A 165 2.39 -11.90 11.06
C ALA A 165 2.26 -12.80 12.30
N ASP A 166 3.02 -12.44 13.33
CA ASP A 166 2.82 -12.88 14.70
C ASP A 166 1.82 -11.93 15.37
N LEU A 167 0.54 -12.34 15.37
CA LEU A 167 -0.53 -11.52 15.92
C LEU A 167 -0.67 -11.74 17.44
N PRO A 168 -0.90 -10.68 18.22
CA PRO A 168 -1.18 -10.84 19.65
C PRO A 168 -2.47 -11.65 19.85
N PRO A 169 -2.61 -12.37 20.98
CA PRO A 169 -3.71 -13.32 21.20
C PRO A 169 -5.10 -12.72 20.99
N ASP A 170 -5.33 -11.47 21.38
CA ASP A 170 -6.62 -10.79 21.26
C ASP A 170 -7.00 -10.46 19.81
N LEU A 171 -6.02 -10.29 18.91
CA LEU A 171 -6.27 -10.14 17.48
C LEU A 171 -6.40 -11.51 16.80
N HIS A 172 -5.56 -12.46 17.19
CA HIS A 172 -5.59 -13.83 16.68
C HIS A 172 -6.93 -14.52 16.95
N GLU A 173 -7.42 -14.47 18.20
CA GLU A 173 -8.68 -15.09 18.63
C GLU A 173 -9.90 -14.57 17.86
N ARG A 174 -9.87 -13.32 17.38
CA ARG A 174 -10.97 -12.73 16.59
C ARG A 174 -11.22 -13.45 15.28
N PHE A 175 -10.23 -14.14 14.71
CA PHE A 175 -10.45 -14.91 13.50
C PHE A 175 -11.47 -16.03 13.74
N ASP A 176 -11.55 -16.60 14.94
CA ASP A 176 -12.49 -17.70 15.27
C ASP A 176 -12.46 -18.82 14.21
N GLY A 177 -11.24 -19.22 13.82
CA GLY A 177 -10.99 -20.23 12.78
C GLY A 177 -11.31 -19.78 11.34
N ARG A 178 -11.82 -18.56 11.11
CA ARG A 178 -12.09 -18.04 9.76
C ARG A 178 -10.78 -17.73 9.03
N ARG A 179 -10.79 -17.91 7.70
CA ARG A 179 -9.65 -17.57 6.82
C ARG A 179 -9.48 -16.06 6.64
N TRP A 180 -10.59 -15.33 6.58
CA TRP A 180 -10.62 -13.89 6.32
C TRP A 180 -11.46 -13.19 7.38
N LEU A 181 -11.02 -12.01 7.78
CA LEU A 181 -11.73 -11.12 8.69
C LEU A 181 -11.65 -9.69 8.16
N ALA A 182 -12.67 -8.87 8.43
CA ALA A 182 -12.54 -7.43 8.20
C ALA A 182 -11.36 -6.86 9.00
N ALA A 183 -10.69 -5.84 8.46
CA ALA A 183 -9.62 -5.11 9.16
C ALA A 183 -10.19 -4.21 10.28
N ASP A 184 -10.82 -4.84 11.27
CA ASP A 184 -11.45 -4.18 12.41
C ASP A 184 -11.15 -4.99 13.70
N PRO A 185 -10.24 -4.49 14.56
CA PRO A 185 -9.68 -3.13 14.55
C PRO A 185 -8.58 -2.90 13.49
N PRO A 186 -8.25 -1.64 13.14
CA PRO A 186 -7.11 -1.29 12.29
C PRO A 186 -5.77 -1.85 12.76
N ALA A 187 -5.65 -2.19 14.05
CA ALA A 187 -4.46 -2.79 14.65
C ALA A 187 -4.01 -4.09 13.96
N PHE A 188 -4.86 -4.80 13.21
CA PHE A 188 -4.40 -5.90 12.37
C PHE A 188 -3.32 -5.50 11.35
N LEU A 189 -3.31 -4.23 10.92
CA LEU A 189 -2.33 -3.69 9.98
C LEU A 189 -1.06 -3.17 10.66
N ASP A 190 -1.00 -3.18 12.00
CA ASP A 190 0.16 -2.77 12.79
C ASP A 190 1.16 -3.92 13.00
N HIS A 191 1.07 -4.99 12.20
CA HIS A 191 1.92 -6.17 12.30
C HIS A 191 2.55 -6.50 10.96
N GLU A 192 3.88 -6.55 10.92
CA GLU A 192 4.64 -7.00 9.76
C GLU A 192 4.24 -8.43 9.37
N GLY A 193 4.19 -8.71 8.07
CA GLY A 193 3.71 -9.98 7.54
C GLY A 193 2.18 -10.15 7.57
N ALA A 194 1.41 -9.14 7.99
CA ALA A 194 -0.05 -9.22 7.95
C ALA A 194 -0.52 -9.20 6.50
N GLU A 195 -0.98 -10.36 6.03
CA GLU A 195 -1.53 -10.53 4.68
C GLU A 195 -2.98 -10.05 4.62
N PHE A 196 -3.39 -9.43 3.51
CA PHE A 196 -4.76 -8.99 3.29
C PHE A 196 -5.15 -9.09 1.80
N VAL A 197 -6.43 -8.87 1.52
CA VAL A 197 -6.94 -8.66 0.17
C VAL A 197 -7.67 -7.33 0.04
N LEU A 198 -7.47 -6.69 -1.09
CA LEU A 198 -8.24 -5.55 -1.59
C LEU A 198 -9.20 -6.05 -2.68
N ILE A 199 -10.45 -5.61 -2.60
CA ILE A 199 -11.50 -5.95 -3.57
C ILE A 199 -12.19 -4.66 -3.99
N GLY A 200 -12.30 -4.41 -5.30
CA GLY A 200 -13.00 -3.26 -5.84
C GLY A 200 -14.42 -3.15 -5.27
N ALA A 201 -14.72 -2.07 -4.54
CA ALA A 201 -16.09 -1.84 -4.11
C ALA A 201 -16.95 -1.49 -5.34
N ARG A 202 -18.20 -1.98 -5.39
CA ARG A 202 -19.16 -1.54 -6.41
C ARG A 202 -19.66 -0.13 -6.11
N GLU A 203 -20.03 0.63 -7.15
CA GLU A 203 -20.53 2.01 -7.05
C GLU A 203 -21.76 2.14 -6.14
N ASP A 204 -22.59 1.09 -6.06
CA ASP A 204 -23.83 1.03 -5.25
C ASP A 204 -23.57 1.01 -3.72
N VAL A 205 -22.31 0.97 -3.28
CA VAL A 205 -21.95 1.17 -1.87
C VAL A 205 -22.10 2.66 -1.57
N ASP A 206 -23.35 3.06 -1.31
CA ASP A 206 -23.81 4.40 -0.96
C ASP A 206 -22.69 5.23 -0.29
N VAL A 207 -22.24 6.28 -0.98
CA VAL A 207 -21.16 7.21 -0.58
C VAL A 207 -21.55 8.07 0.61
N ASN A 208 -22.83 8.07 1.00
CA ASN A 208 -23.31 8.70 2.22
C ASN A 208 -22.67 8.04 3.45
N GLY A 209 -21.61 8.67 3.98
CA GLY A 209 -21.03 8.33 5.28
C GLY A 209 -19.53 8.07 5.33
N THR A 210 -18.78 8.10 4.22
CA THR A 210 -17.32 8.27 4.32
C THR A 210 -17.07 9.69 4.83
N PRO A 211 -16.18 9.88 5.83
CA PRO A 211 -15.77 11.23 6.23
C PRO A 211 -15.42 12.04 5.00
N ALA A 212 -15.71 13.34 5.02
CA ALA A 212 -15.16 14.22 4.01
C ALA A 212 -13.63 14.07 4.06
N LEU A 213 -13.08 13.52 2.98
CA LEU A 213 -11.65 13.45 2.78
C LEU A 213 -11.24 14.82 2.26
N HIS A 214 -10.32 15.46 2.97
CA HIS A 214 -9.77 16.76 2.59
C HIS A 214 -8.34 16.49 2.07
N PRO A 215 -8.17 16.27 0.76
CA PRO A 215 -6.86 15.94 0.20
C PRO A 215 -5.83 17.06 0.39
N ASP A 216 -6.26 18.32 0.44
CA ASP A 216 -5.40 19.47 0.74
C ASP A 216 -4.66 19.36 2.10
N ASP A 217 -5.11 18.48 3.00
CA ASP A 217 -4.47 18.19 4.28
C ASP A 217 -3.41 17.07 4.19
N ALA A 218 -3.23 16.44 3.02
CA ALA A 218 -2.30 15.34 2.84
C ALA A 218 -0.87 15.80 3.09
N ALA A 219 -0.16 15.08 3.95
CA ALA A 219 1.24 15.37 4.17
C ALA A 219 2.11 14.93 2.98
N ASP A 220 3.14 15.72 2.66
CA ASP A 220 4.16 15.37 1.67
C ASP A 220 5.15 14.35 2.25
N LEU A 221 5.06 13.08 1.81
CA LEU A 221 5.91 11.99 2.29
C LEU A 221 7.39 12.25 2.00
N MET A 222 7.72 12.77 0.82
CA MET A 222 9.12 13.04 0.47
C MET A 222 9.72 14.07 1.40
N ARG A 223 8.94 15.09 1.76
CA ARG A 223 9.37 16.11 2.72
C ARG A 223 9.43 15.56 4.15
N GLN A 224 8.50 14.70 4.56
CA GLN A 224 8.49 14.07 5.88
C GLN A 224 9.71 13.15 6.07
N LEU A 225 10.03 12.37 5.05
CA LEU A 225 11.12 11.42 5.04
C LEU A 225 12.41 11.99 4.42
N ASP A 226 12.54 13.29 4.19
CA ASP A 226 13.73 13.92 3.58
C ASP A 226 14.33 13.13 2.39
N LEU A 227 13.48 12.62 1.50
CA LEU A 227 13.91 11.74 0.39
C LEU A 227 14.67 12.53 -0.67
N ASP A 228 15.86 12.04 -1.07
CA ASP A 228 16.60 12.63 -2.19
C ASP A 228 15.82 12.46 -3.49
N ARG A 229 15.48 13.59 -4.13
CA ARG A 229 14.74 13.64 -5.40
C ARG A 229 15.49 13.01 -6.57
N ARG A 230 16.80 12.78 -6.45
CA ARG A 230 17.59 12.06 -7.46
C ARG A 230 17.40 10.55 -7.36
N GLU A 231 17.28 10.03 -6.15
CA GLU A 231 17.05 8.61 -5.86
C GLU A 231 15.56 8.26 -5.94
N HIS A 232 14.70 9.25 -5.68
CA HIS A 232 13.24 9.16 -5.74
C HIS A 232 12.66 10.23 -6.68
N PRO A 233 12.84 10.13 -8.01
CA PRO A 233 12.32 11.10 -8.96
C PRO A 233 10.82 11.39 -8.74
N PRO A 234 10.40 12.66 -8.53
CA PRO A 234 9.00 12.99 -8.26
C PRO A 234 8.15 13.13 -9.53
N THR A 235 8.74 12.99 -10.72
CA THR A 235 8.04 13.11 -12.00
C THR A 235 6.82 12.20 -12.12
N PRO A 236 6.85 10.93 -11.67
CA PRO A 236 5.67 10.09 -11.74
C PRO A 236 4.51 10.61 -10.87
N LEU A 237 4.81 11.25 -9.73
CA LEU A 237 3.81 11.89 -8.87
C LEU A 237 3.26 13.19 -9.45
N ARG A 238 4.11 13.99 -10.14
CA ARG A 238 3.75 15.34 -10.60
C ARG A 238 3.13 15.35 -11.99
N ASP A 239 3.76 14.65 -12.91
CA ASP A 239 3.44 14.69 -14.33
C ASP A 239 2.76 13.40 -14.80
N GLY A 240 2.69 12.38 -13.92
CA GLY A 240 2.14 11.07 -14.24
C GLY A 240 2.96 10.28 -15.26
N ALA A 241 4.18 10.74 -15.57
CA ALA A 241 5.06 10.15 -16.56
C ALA A 241 6.07 9.20 -15.91
N TRP A 242 6.41 8.14 -16.64
CA TRP A 242 7.52 7.28 -16.26
C TRP A 242 8.84 8.02 -16.37
N THR A 243 9.71 7.85 -15.37
CA THR A 243 11.10 8.35 -15.39
C THR A 243 12.01 7.33 -14.78
#